data_AF-A0A7C2UDW6-F1
#
_entry.id   AF-A0A7C2UDW6-F1
#
_cell.length_a   1.000
_cell.length_b   1.000
_cell.length_c   1.000
_cell.angle_alpha   90.00
_cell.angle_beta   90.00
_cell.angle_gamma   90.00
#
_symmetry.space_group_name_H-M   'P 1'
#
loop_
_entity.id
_entity.type
_entity.pdbx_description
1 polymer ?
#
loop_
_entity_poly.entity_id
_entity_poly.type
_entity_poly.pdbx_seq_one_letter_code
_entity_poly.pdbx_strand_id
1 'polypeptide(L)'
;MTTQQLAEILLGIARAQQAIIEAMENSKAGFKATHFRPTLEAVSRIRSNRAESLTDYPSRLLLQLLGRTGPALDQVVADLEELLARETPAPATPEAGSTAYAAGVDPATLDTQPT
;
A
#
# COMPACT_ATOMS: atom_id res chain seq x y z
N MET A 1 1.34 -16.95 -12.84
CA MET A 1 1.20 -15.48 -12.78
C MET A 1 2.56 -14.96 -12.33
N THR A 2 3.34 -14.35 -13.24
CA THR A 2 4.70 -13.85 -12.94
C THR A 2 4.64 -12.36 -12.58
N THR A 3 5.67 -11.82 -11.91
CA THR A 3 5.76 -10.38 -11.61
C THR A 3 5.69 -9.53 -12.89
N GLN A 4 6.32 -10.00 -13.97
CA GLN A 4 6.22 -9.37 -15.29
C GLN A 4 4.78 -9.30 -15.80
N GLN A 5 4.05 -10.43 -15.79
CA GLN A 5 2.64 -10.45 -16.22
C GLN A 5 1.77 -9.53 -15.33
N LEU A 6 2.11 -9.38 -14.05
CA LEU A 6 1.38 -8.52 -13.11
C LEU A 6 1.63 -7.05 -13.46
N ALA A 7 2.90 -6.71 -13.73
CA ALA A 7 3.30 -5.39 -14.19
C ALA A 7 2.60 -5.01 -15.51
N GLU A 8 2.53 -5.93 -16.49
CA GLU A 8 1.83 -5.72 -17.75
C GLU A 8 0.34 -5.42 -17.55
N ILE A 9 -0.33 -6.20 -16.68
CA ILE A 9 -1.74 -6.01 -16.36
C ILE A 9 -1.96 -4.68 -15.62
N LEU A 10 -1.17 -4.38 -14.59
CA LEU A 10 -1.28 -3.13 -13.83
C LEU A 10 -1.03 -1.90 -14.70
N LEU A 11 -0.02 -1.96 -15.57
CA LEU A 11 0.28 -0.90 -16.52
C LEU A 11 -0.85 -0.72 -17.54
N GLY A 12 -1.43 -1.82 -18.03
CA GLY A 12 -2.59 -1.80 -18.93
C GLY A 12 -3.82 -1.17 -18.27
N ILE A 13 -4.13 -1.55 -17.03
CA ILE A 13 -5.23 -0.97 -16.23
C ILE A 13 -4.99 0.53 -16.02
N ALA A 14 -3.78 0.92 -15.62
CA ALA A 14 -3.47 2.32 -15.35
C ALA A 14 -3.55 3.19 -16.63
N ARG A 15 -3.15 2.66 -17.80
CA ARG A 15 -3.36 3.33 -19.10
C ARG A 15 -4.84 3.48 -19.46
N ALA A 16 -5.66 2.47 -19.21
CA ALA A 16 -7.10 2.56 -19.43
C ALA A 16 -7.74 3.63 -18.51
N GLN A 17 -7.33 3.67 -17.24
CA GLN A 17 -7.75 4.70 -16.30
C GLN A 17 -7.30 6.10 -16.74
N GLN A 18 -6.07 6.25 -17.23
CA GLN A 18 -5.57 7.50 -17.80
C GLN A 18 -6.47 7.99 -18.95
N ALA A 19 -6.83 7.11 -19.89
CA ALA A 19 -7.72 7.47 -21.00
C ALA A 19 -9.11 7.95 -20.51
N ILE A 20 -9.66 7.31 -19.47
CA ILE A 20 -10.91 7.75 -18.84
C ILE A 20 -10.76 9.15 -18.24
N ILE A 21 -9.66 9.42 -17.54
CA ILE A 21 -9.39 10.73 -16.92
C ILE A 21 -9.22 11.81 -17.98
N GLU A 22 -8.57 11.50 -19.11
CA GLU A 22 -8.43 12.42 -20.24
C GLU A 22 -9.80 12.70 -20.89
N ALA A 23 -10.65 11.70 -21.08
CA ALA A 23 -12.01 11.90 -21.56
C ALA A 23 -12.84 12.79 -20.60
N MET A 24 -12.68 12.60 -19.29
CA MET A 24 -13.32 13.44 -18.27
C MET A 24 -12.82 14.88 -18.30
N GLU A 25 -11.51 15.09 -18.47
CA GLU A 25 -10.92 16.43 -18.61
C GLU A 25 -11.45 17.15 -19.86
N ASN A 26 -11.58 16.43 -20.98
CA ASN A 26 -12.16 16.97 -22.21
C ASN A 26 -13.64 17.35 -22.07
N SER A 27 -14.39 16.63 -21.22
CA SER A 27 -15.80 16.91 -20.92
C SER A 27 -15.96 18.05 -19.90
N LYS A 28 -15.05 18.15 -18.93
CA LYS A 28 -15.03 19.18 -17.89
C LYS A 28 -13.59 19.63 -17.62
N ALA A 29 -13.23 20.79 -18.17
CA ALA A 29 -11.94 21.40 -17.94
C ALA A 29 -11.66 21.58 -16.43
N GLY A 30 -10.45 21.25 -16.02
CA GLY A 30 -10.01 21.30 -14.63
C GLY A 30 -10.43 20.11 -13.77
N PHE A 31 -11.16 19.12 -14.30
CA PHE A 31 -11.57 17.92 -13.55
C PHE A 31 -10.36 17.19 -12.94
N LYS A 32 -9.32 16.97 -13.74
CA LYS A 32 -8.11 16.25 -13.34
C LYS A 32 -7.40 16.95 -12.18
N ALA A 33 -7.23 18.26 -12.25
CA ALA A 33 -6.51 19.05 -11.24
C ALA A 33 -7.34 19.28 -9.96
N THR A 34 -8.65 19.48 -10.11
CA THR A 34 -9.53 19.92 -9.01
C THR A 34 -10.09 18.76 -8.21
N HIS A 35 -10.42 17.64 -8.87
CA HIS A 35 -11.13 16.52 -8.25
C HIS A 35 -10.27 15.27 -8.22
N PHE A 36 -9.74 14.87 -9.38
CA PHE A 36 -9.13 13.56 -9.50
C PHE A 36 -7.78 13.45 -8.78
N ARG A 37 -6.84 14.34 -9.09
CA ARG A 37 -5.47 14.28 -8.57
C ARG A 37 -5.40 14.37 -7.03
N PRO A 38 -6.12 15.28 -6.34
CA PRO A 38 -6.10 15.31 -4.87
C PRO A 38 -6.62 14.02 -4.24
N THR A 39 -7.70 13.45 -4.78
CA THR A 39 -8.25 12.17 -4.29
C THR A 39 -7.27 11.02 -4.51
N LEU A 40 -6.63 10.96 -5.68
CA LEU A 40 -5.63 9.94 -5.98
C LEU A 40 -4.38 10.09 -5.10
N GLU A 41 -3.91 11.32 -4.85
CA GLU A 41 -2.80 11.59 -3.94
C GLU A 41 -3.10 11.11 -2.51
N ALA A 42 -4.34 11.30 -2.02
CA ALA A 42 -4.73 10.85 -0.69
C ALA A 42 -4.67 9.31 -0.53
N VAL A 43 -5.13 8.55 -1.54
CA VAL A 43 -5.09 7.08 -1.50
C VAL A 43 -3.71 6.50 -1.82
N SER A 44 -2.89 7.22 -2.61
CA SER A 44 -1.51 6.79 -2.93
C SER A 44 -0.57 6.80 -1.73
N ARG A 45 -0.93 7.51 -0.66
CA ARG A 45 -0.10 7.75 0.53
C ARG A 45 1.31 8.26 0.19
N ILE A 46 1.50 8.91 -0.96
CA ILE A 46 2.83 9.35 -1.43
C ILE A 46 3.54 10.32 -0.48
N ARG A 47 2.78 11.03 0.35
CA ARG A 47 3.29 11.95 1.38
C ARG A 47 3.25 11.36 2.80
N SER A 48 2.95 10.07 2.95
CA SER A 48 2.88 9.41 4.25
C SER A 48 4.27 8.99 4.72
N ASN A 49 4.53 9.06 6.03
CA ASN A 49 5.74 8.51 6.65
C ASN A 49 5.68 6.97 6.83
N ARG A 50 4.78 6.29 6.11
CA ARG A 50 4.63 4.83 6.13
C ARG A 50 5.36 4.23 4.95
N ALA A 51 5.87 3.01 5.15
CA ALA A 51 6.43 2.21 4.07
C ALA A 51 5.38 2.01 2.97
N GLU A 52 5.85 2.00 1.72
CA GLU A 52 5.01 1.70 0.57
C GLU A 52 4.49 0.27 0.65
N SER A 53 3.18 0.12 0.44
CA SER A 53 2.51 -1.17 0.38
C SER A 53 2.07 -1.48 -1.05
N LEU A 54 1.91 -2.76 -1.34
CA LEU A 54 1.40 -3.23 -2.62
C LEU A 54 -0.02 -2.71 -2.93
N THR A 55 -0.81 -2.40 -1.90
CA THR A 55 -2.17 -1.85 -2.05
C THR A 55 -2.18 -0.38 -2.48
N ASP A 56 -1.17 0.40 -2.12
CA ASP A 56 -1.07 1.81 -2.49
C ASP A 56 -0.42 1.99 -3.88
N TYR A 57 0.31 0.97 -4.35
CA TYR A 57 1.10 0.99 -5.58
C TYR A 57 0.31 1.35 -6.86
N PRO A 58 -0.89 0.77 -7.13
CA PRO A 58 -1.64 1.13 -8.34
C PRO A 58 -1.98 2.63 -8.42
N SER A 59 -2.22 3.27 -7.27
CA SER A 59 -2.51 4.71 -7.21
C SER A 59 -1.28 5.54 -7.53
N ARG A 60 -0.10 5.13 -7.05
CA ARG A 60 1.18 5.78 -7.38
C ARG A 60 1.56 5.58 -8.85
N LEU A 61 1.37 4.38 -9.39
CA LEU A 61 1.57 4.08 -10.81
C LEU A 61 0.73 5.00 -11.69
N LEU A 62 -0.54 5.18 -11.36
CA LEU A 62 -1.43 6.09 -12.08
C LEU A 62 -0.99 7.56 -11.93
N LEU A 63 -0.52 8.00 -10.75
CA LEU A 63 0.05 9.33 -10.58
C LEU A 63 1.29 9.57 -11.44
N GLN A 64 2.16 8.57 -11.60
CA GLN A 64 3.33 8.65 -12.49
C GLN A 64 2.91 8.82 -13.95
N LEU A 65 1.91 8.05 -14.41
CA LEU A 65 1.34 8.18 -15.77
C LEU A 65 0.71 9.54 -16.04
N LEU A 66 0.05 10.13 -15.03
CA LEU A 66 -0.50 11.49 -15.14
C LEU A 66 0.56 12.60 -15.08
N GLY A 67 1.78 12.24 -14.72
CA GLY A 67 2.94 13.12 -14.76
C GLY A 67 3.42 13.39 -16.19
N ARG A 68 4.69 13.77 -16.31
CA ARG A 68 5.28 14.16 -17.60
C ARG A 68 5.85 12.98 -18.38
N THR A 69 6.24 11.92 -17.68
CA THR A 69 6.83 10.71 -18.23
C THR A 69 6.28 9.53 -17.47
N GLY A 70 5.54 8.67 -18.16
CA GLY A 70 5.04 7.41 -17.57
C GLY A 70 6.18 6.42 -17.33
N PRO A 71 6.03 5.50 -16.36
CA PRO A 71 7.06 4.52 -16.06
C PRO A 71 7.19 3.47 -17.18
N ALA A 72 8.42 2.97 -17.35
CA ALA A 72 8.71 1.83 -18.23
C ALA A 72 8.29 0.52 -17.55
N LEU A 73 8.00 -0.52 -18.35
CA LEU A 73 7.60 -1.82 -17.83
C LEU A 73 8.65 -2.40 -16.87
N ASP A 74 9.93 -2.30 -17.22
CA ASP A 74 11.03 -2.82 -16.39
C ASP A 74 11.09 -2.14 -15.01
N GLN A 75 10.78 -0.85 -14.94
CA GLN A 75 10.69 -0.11 -13.66
C GLN A 75 9.53 -0.65 -12.81
N VAL A 76 8.36 -0.87 -13.42
CA VAL A 76 7.19 -1.41 -12.72
C VAL A 76 7.45 -2.82 -12.20
N VAL A 77 8.17 -3.65 -12.97
CA VAL A 77 8.61 -4.97 -12.52
C VAL A 77 9.53 -4.86 -11.30
N ALA A 78 10.56 -4.02 -11.37
CA ALA A 78 11.51 -3.84 -10.28
C ALA A 78 10.84 -3.35 -8.98
N ASP A 79 9.94 -2.37 -9.09
CA ASP A 79 9.17 -1.87 -7.94
C ASP A 79 8.31 -2.98 -7.32
N LEU A 80 7.61 -3.77 -8.15
CA LEU A 80 6.78 -4.87 -7.68
C LEU A 80 7.60 -5.97 -7.01
N GLU A 81 8.76 -6.33 -7.55
CA GLU A 81 9.67 -7.29 -6.93
C GLU A 81 10.14 -6.81 -5.56
N GLU A 82 10.49 -5.53 -5.43
CA GLU A 82 10.90 -4.95 -4.16
C GLU A 82 9.74 -4.95 -3.13
N LEU A 83 8.53 -4.61 -3.56
CA LEU A 83 7.36 -4.60 -2.68
C LEU A 83 6.98 -6.01 -2.23
N LEU A 84 6.97 -6.98 -3.14
CA LEU A 84 6.71 -8.38 -2.82
C LEU A 84 7.78 -8.99 -1.91
N ALA A 85 9.04 -8.58 -2.08
CA ALA A 85 10.14 -9.00 -1.20
C ALA A 85 9.99 -8.46 0.22
N ARG A 86 9.51 -7.22 0.40
CA ARG A 86 9.26 -6.63 1.74
C ARG A 86 8.05 -7.22 2.46
N GLU A 87 7.03 -7.65 1.71
CA GLU A 87 5.80 -8.22 2.27
C GLU A 87 5.99 -9.68 2.72
N THR A 88 7.05 -10.33 2.22
CA THR A 88 7.51 -11.63 2.74
C THR A 88 8.24 -11.40 4.06
N PRO A 89 7.71 -11.87 5.21
CA PRO A 89 8.44 -11.77 6.47
C PRO A 89 9.76 -12.55 6.32
N ALA A 90 10.88 -11.93 6.70
CA ALA A 90 12.12 -12.67 6.91
C ALA A 90 11.81 -13.88 7.82
N PRO A 91 12.36 -15.08 7.55
CA PRO A 91 12.09 -16.25 8.37
C PRO A 91 12.41 -15.88 9.82
N ALA A 92 11.41 -16.02 10.70
CA ALA A 92 11.59 -15.85 12.12
C ALA A 92 12.75 -16.76 12.52
N THR A 93 13.86 -16.15 12.95
CA THR A 93 14.88 -16.89 13.68
C THR A 93 14.14 -17.48 14.88
N PRO A 94 14.18 -18.80 15.12
CA PRO A 94 13.50 -19.36 16.27
C PRO A 94 14.13 -18.75 17.51
N GLU A 95 13.41 -17.83 18.17
CA GLU A 95 13.75 -17.36 19.50
C GLU A 95 13.66 -18.57 20.42
N ALA A 96 14.83 -19.13 20.71
CA ALA A 96 14.99 -20.17 21.70
C ALA A 96 14.58 -19.59 23.06
N GLY A 97 13.42 -20.04 23.53
CA GLY A 97 13.09 -20.26 24.93
C GLY A 97 13.27 -19.08 25.89
N SER A 98 12.15 -18.44 26.23
CA SER A 98 11.95 -17.93 27.59
C SER A 98 10.55 -18.27 28.09
N THR A 99 10.31 -19.57 28.30
CA THR A 99 9.32 -20.00 29.30
C THR A 99 9.91 -19.77 30.69
N ALA A 100 9.59 -18.62 31.29
CA ALA A 100 9.82 -18.35 32.70
C ALA A 100 8.56 -17.73 33.33
N TYR A 101 7.64 -18.62 33.69
CA TYR A 101 6.86 -18.64 34.93
C TYR A 101 6.41 -17.31 35.56
N ALA A 102 5.10 -17.05 35.54
CA ALA A 102 4.39 -16.55 36.70
C ALA A 102 3.04 -17.27 36.80
N ALA A 103 3.09 -18.50 37.32
CA ALA A 103 1.95 -19.13 37.96
C ALA A 103 1.60 -18.33 39.22
N GLY A 104 0.32 -18.06 39.43
CA GLY A 104 -0.16 -17.49 40.69
C GLY A 104 -1.44 -16.67 40.53
N VAL A 105 -2.53 -17.35 40.18
CA VAL A 105 -3.88 -16.84 40.46
C VAL A 105 -4.11 -16.96 41.96
N ASP A 106 -4.38 -15.85 42.65
CA ASP A 106 -5.03 -15.86 43.96
C ASP A 106 -6.42 -15.19 43.84
N PRO A 107 -7.52 -15.94 43.96
CA PRO A 107 -8.88 -15.39 43.87
C PRO A 107 -9.45 -14.92 45.22
N ALA A 108 -8.61 -14.58 46.21
CA ALA A 108 -9.03 -14.33 47.59
C ALA A 108 -9.00 -12.85 48.03
N THR A 109 -9.44 -11.91 47.19
CA THR A 109 -9.67 -10.52 47.62
C THR A 109 -11.01 -10.00 47.09
N LEU A 110 -12.09 -10.74 47.41
CA LEU A 110 -13.39 -10.15 47.66
C LEU A 110 -13.57 -10.07 49.19
N ASP A 111 -14.14 -8.94 49.63
CA ASP A 111 -14.61 -8.62 50.98
C ASP A 111 -13.58 -8.29 52.09
N THR A 112 -13.35 -6.98 52.28
CA THR A 112 -13.57 -6.34 53.60
C THR A 112 -13.65 -4.79 53.47
N GLN A 113 -14.82 -4.23 53.82
CA GLN A 113 -15.05 -2.83 54.27
C GLN A 113 -14.20 -2.50 55.52
N PRO A 114 -14.07 -1.25 56.08
CA PRO A 114 -15.09 -0.18 56.21
C PRO A 114 -14.56 1.27 55.97
N THR A 115 -15.39 2.32 55.85
CA THR A 115 -16.03 3.09 56.94
C THR A 115 -17.14 3.96 56.37
#